data_AF-A0A847FCP9-F1
#
_entry.id   AF-A0A847FCP9-F1
#
_cell.length_a   1.000
_cell.length_b   1.000
_cell.length_c   1.000
_cell.angle_alpha   90.00
_cell.angle_beta   90.00
_cell.angle_gamma   90.00
#
_symmetry.space_group_name_H-M   'P 1'
#
loop_
_entity.id
_entity.type
_entity.pdbx_description
1 polymer ?
#
loop_
_entity_poly.entity_id
_entity_poly.type
_entity_poly.pdbx_seq_one_letter_code
_entity_poly.pdbx_strand_id
1 'polypeptide(L)'
;HSSQYKKLVQLLGKYWKCRKIAVDATGIGQPVASFLKNSLGSRVEPFTFTTRSKSELAFEILAAVNSGRVKMYRSDGTREYKRFWEEAQKAKAYYQAGQNLNFYVDRSDGHDDFLMSLALTVKASLGYHHRLARGN
;
A
#
# COMPACT_ATOMS: atom_id res chain seq x y z
N HIS A 1 12.06 9.15 -17.26
CA HIS A 1 11.83 7.99 -16.37
C HIS A 1 12.92 7.77 -15.31
N SER A 2 14.23 7.78 -15.62
CA SER A 2 15.28 7.46 -14.62
C SER A 2 15.39 8.46 -13.44
N SER A 3 15.03 9.73 -13.63
CA SER A 3 15.07 10.76 -12.58
C SER A 3 14.03 10.55 -11.48
N GLN A 4 12.81 10.11 -11.84
CA GLN A 4 11.73 9.82 -10.89
C GLN A 4 12.08 8.60 -10.01
N TYR A 5 12.65 7.55 -10.62
CA TYR A 5 13.05 6.36 -9.88
C TYR A 5 14.17 6.62 -8.87
N LYS A 6 15.15 7.46 -9.22
CA LYS A 6 16.19 7.92 -8.28
C LYS A 6 15.57 8.67 -7.09
N LYS A 7 14.58 9.53 -7.33
CA LYS A 7 13.88 10.25 -6.26
C LYS A 7 13.13 9.31 -5.32
N LEU A 8 12.45 8.28 -5.85
CA LEU A 8 11.78 7.26 -5.04
C LEU A 8 12.77 6.50 -4.16
N VAL A 9 13.91 6.08 -4.70
CA VAL A 9 14.97 5.40 -3.92
C VAL A 9 15.48 6.28 -2.78
N GLN A 10 15.68 7.59 -3.04
CA GLN A 10 16.09 8.52 -1.99
C GLN A 10 15.01 8.70 -0.92
N LEU A 11 13.74 8.88 -1.30
CA LEU A 11 12.63 9.03 -0.36
C LEU A 11 12.49 7.78 0.52
N LEU A 12 12.31 6.62 -0.11
CA LEU A 12 12.07 5.36 0.59
C LEU A 12 13.29 4.89 1.40
N GLY A 13 14.50 5.04 0.85
CA GLY A 13 15.73 4.52 1.45
C GLY A 13 16.41 5.49 2.41
N LYS A 14 16.62 6.75 1.99
CA LYS A 14 17.45 7.72 2.72
C LYS A 14 16.65 8.60 3.68
N TYR A 15 15.55 9.18 3.21
CA TYR A 15 14.79 10.17 3.98
C TYR A 15 13.81 9.49 4.95
N TRP A 16 12.96 8.59 4.46
CA TRP A 16 11.99 7.88 5.30
C TRP A 16 12.56 6.64 5.97
N LYS A 17 13.64 6.07 5.40
CA LYS A 17 14.30 4.85 5.92
C LYS A 17 13.31 3.70 6.11
N CYS A 18 12.44 3.49 5.13
CA CYS A 18 11.44 2.43 5.13
C CYS A 18 12.12 1.07 5.35
N ARG A 19 11.59 0.30 6.31
CA ARG A 19 12.08 -1.06 6.62
C ARG A 19 11.51 -2.10 5.67
N LYS A 20 10.25 -1.92 5.27
CA LYS A 20 9.51 -2.71 4.30
C LYS A 20 8.76 -1.78 3.35
N ILE A 21 8.67 -2.18 2.10
CA ILE A 21 8.08 -1.40 1.00
C ILE A 21 7.33 -2.39 0.13
N ALA A 22 6.00 -2.37 0.16
CA ALA A 22 5.20 -3.12 -0.81
C ALA A 22 5.03 -2.27 -2.08
N VAL A 23 5.15 -2.89 -3.26
CA VAL A 23 5.01 -2.20 -4.55
C VAL A 23 4.10 -3.03 -5.44
N ASP A 24 3.11 -2.38 -6.08
CA ASP A 24 2.31 -3.04 -7.10
C ASP A 24 3.21 -3.49 -8.27
N ALA A 25 3.22 -4.79 -8.51
CA ALA A 25 3.98 -5.44 -9.56
C ALA A 25 3.06 -5.96 -10.69
N THR A 26 1.84 -5.45 -10.78
CA THR A 26 0.85 -5.86 -11.79
C THR A 26 1.04 -5.04 -13.07
N GLY A 27 1.11 -5.71 -14.22
CA GLY A 27 1.24 -5.06 -15.54
C GLY A 27 2.40 -4.05 -15.61
N ILE A 28 2.08 -2.77 -15.79
CA ILE A 28 3.06 -1.68 -15.92
C ILE A 28 3.88 -1.40 -14.64
N GLY A 29 3.46 -1.94 -13.48
CA GLY A 29 4.17 -1.78 -12.21
C GLY A 29 5.42 -2.67 -12.09
N GLN A 30 5.50 -3.76 -12.87
CA GLN A 30 6.57 -4.75 -12.75
C GLN A 30 7.99 -4.15 -12.96
N PRO A 31 8.25 -3.27 -13.96
CA PRO A 31 9.56 -2.64 -14.09
C PRO A 31 9.93 -1.74 -12.90
N VAL A 32 8.94 -1.08 -12.28
CA VAL A 32 9.15 -0.24 -11.09
C VAL A 32 9.52 -1.10 -9.89
N ALA A 33 8.78 -2.18 -9.65
CA ALA A 33 9.06 -3.13 -8.58
C ALA A 33 10.47 -3.73 -8.72
N SER A 34 10.85 -4.17 -9.92
CA SER A 34 12.19 -4.70 -10.21
C SER A 34 13.30 -3.67 -9.98
N PHE A 35 13.11 -2.43 -10.45
CA PHE A 35 14.08 -1.36 -10.24
C PHE A 35 14.29 -1.05 -8.76
N LEU A 36 13.20 -0.91 -7.99
CA LEU A 36 13.25 -0.64 -6.56
C LEU A 36 13.88 -1.82 -5.81
N LYS A 37 13.55 -3.06 -6.20
CA LYS A 37 14.16 -4.27 -5.63
C LYS A 37 15.67 -4.29 -5.82
N ASN A 38 16.15 -3.97 -7.01
CA ASN A 38 17.58 -3.89 -7.30
C ASN A 38 18.29 -2.78 -6.49
N SER A 39 17.59 -1.67 -6.22
CA SER A 39 18.18 -0.51 -5.54
C SER A 39 18.11 -0.58 -4.00
N LEU A 40 17.07 -1.19 -3.44
CA LEU A 40 16.76 -1.19 -2.00
C LEU A 40 16.77 -2.60 -1.38
N GLY A 41 17.00 -3.64 -2.18
CA GLY A 41 17.24 -5.01 -1.74
C GLY A 41 16.03 -5.70 -1.12
N SER A 42 16.26 -6.46 -0.05
CA SER A 42 15.24 -7.28 0.60
C SER A 42 14.05 -6.50 1.19
N ARG A 43 14.18 -5.17 1.35
CA ARG A 43 13.13 -4.30 1.89
C ARG A 43 11.93 -4.15 0.95
N VAL A 44 12.10 -4.39 -0.35
CA VAL A 44 11.03 -4.26 -1.35
C VAL A 44 10.34 -5.59 -1.55
N GLU A 45 9.02 -5.61 -1.38
CA GLU A 45 8.14 -6.76 -1.54
C GLU A 45 7.20 -6.47 -2.73
N PRO A 46 7.47 -7.03 -3.92
CA PRO A 46 6.54 -6.95 -5.04
C PRO A 46 5.21 -7.61 -4.67
N PHE A 47 4.11 -6.96 -4.99
CA PHE A 47 2.76 -7.46 -4.75
C PHE A 47 2.00 -7.50 -6.08
N THR A 48 1.57 -8.69 -6.50
CA THR A 48 0.77 -8.87 -7.71
C THR A 48 -0.69 -9.03 -7.32
N PHE A 49 -1.55 -8.17 -7.88
CA PHE A 49 -2.99 -8.24 -7.65
C PHE A 49 -3.61 -9.37 -8.47
N THR A 50 -4.09 -10.39 -7.78
CA THR A 50 -4.99 -11.42 -8.30
C THR A 50 -6.28 -11.37 -7.48
N THR A 51 -7.34 -12.04 -7.92
CA THR A 51 -8.60 -12.12 -7.14
C THR A 51 -8.35 -12.57 -5.71
N ARG A 52 -7.52 -13.60 -5.52
CA ARG A 52 -7.18 -14.13 -4.20
C ARG A 52 -6.35 -13.15 -3.37
N SER A 53 -5.24 -12.65 -3.91
CA SER A 53 -4.35 -11.76 -3.14
C SER A 53 -5.03 -10.44 -2.79
N LYS A 54 -5.89 -9.93 -3.69
CA LYS A 54 -6.70 -8.74 -3.44
C LYS A 54 -7.72 -8.99 -2.33
N SER A 55 -8.35 -10.17 -2.30
CA SER A 55 -9.27 -10.54 -1.23
C SER A 55 -8.59 -10.69 0.12
N GLU A 56 -7.46 -11.39 0.18
CA GLU A 56 -6.65 -11.47 1.41
C GLU A 56 -6.28 -10.07 1.90
N LEU A 57 -5.86 -9.18 0.99
CA LEU A 57 -5.53 -7.80 1.32
C LEU A 57 -6.73 -6.98 1.81
N ALA A 58 -7.92 -7.22 1.27
CA ALA A 58 -9.16 -6.57 1.71
C ALA A 58 -9.43 -6.85 3.19
N PHE A 59 -9.32 -8.12 3.60
CA PHE A 59 -9.49 -8.53 4.99
C PHE A 59 -8.42 -7.92 5.90
N GLU A 60 -7.17 -7.86 5.45
CA GLU A 60 -6.08 -7.25 6.23
C GLU A 60 -6.29 -5.76 6.49
N ILE A 61 -6.80 -5.02 5.49
CA ILE A 61 -7.16 -3.60 5.67
C ILE A 61 -8.31 -3.45 6.65
N LEU A 62 -9.39 -4.22 6.50
CA LEU A 62 -10.53 -4.19 7.42
C LEU A 62 -10.07 -4.46 8.86
N ALA A 63 -9.24 -5.48 9.06
CA ALA A 63 -8.68 -5.79 10.36
C ALA A 63 -7.81 -4.64 10.90
N ALA A 64 -6.98 -4.01 10.06
CA ALA A 64 -6.10 -2.91 10.47
C ALA A 64 -6.87 -1.63 10.82
N VAL A 65 -7.91 -1.29 10.06
CA VAL A 65 -8.76 -0.13 10.33
C VAL A 65 -9.57 -0.37 11.62
N ASN A 66 -10.26 -1.50 11.73
CA ASN A 66 -11.11 -1.80 12.88
C ASN A 66 -10.34 -1.95 14.20
N SER A 67 -9.05 -2.30 14.14
CA SER A 67 -8.16 -2.35 15.31
C SER A 67 -7.43 -1.04 15.60
N GLY A 68 -7.72 0.04 14.87
CA GLY A 68 -7.09 1.36 15.07
C GLY A 68 -5.60 1.41 14.70
N ARG A 69 -5.10 0.44 13.92
CA ARG A 69 -3.70 0.38 13.48
C ARG A 69 -3.40 1.29 12.29
N VAL A 70 -4.42 1.75 11.58
CA VAL A 70 -4.28 2.70 10.48
C VAL A 70 -4.44 4.12 11.01
N LYS A 71 -3.44 4.96 10.76
CA LYS A 71 -3.46 6.39 11.07
C LYS A 71 -3.07 7.18 9.83
N MET A 72 -3.80 8.25 9.55
CA MET A 72 -3.48 9.20 8.49
C MET A 72 -2.78 10.43 9.05
N TYR A 73 -1.97 11.11 8.24
CA TYR A 73 -1.33 12.37 8.66
C TYR A 73 -2.38 13.47 8.86
N ARG A 74 -2.01 14.49 9.63
CA ARG A 74 -2.87 15.66 9.88
C ARG A 74 -3.22 16.35 8.56
N SER A 75 -4.47 16.80 8.41
CA SER A 75 -4.87 17.60 7.24
C SER A 75 -3.90 18.76 7.03
N ASP A 76 -3.32 18.81 5.84
CA ASP A 76 -2.40 19.85 5.37
C ASP A 76 -3.03 20.71 4.28
N GLY A 77 -4.34 20.51 4.02
CA GLY A 77 -5.10 21.22 2.98
C GLY A 77 -4.75 20.82 1.55
N THR A 78 -3.81 19.88 1.35
CA THR A 78 -3.36 19.47 0.01
C THR A 78 -4.46 18.75 -0.76
N ARG A 79 -4.31 18.72 -2.09
CA ARG A 79 -5.23 17.99 -2.96
C ARG A 79 -5.12 16.49 -2.72
N GLU A 80 -3.92 16.00 -2.43
CA GLU A 80 -3.61 14.61 -2.15
C GLU A 80 -4.33 14.15 -0.87
N TYR A 81 -4.31 14.96 0.19
CA TYR A 81 -5.07 14.68 1.41
C TYR A 81 -6.58 14.58 1.15
N LYS A 82 -7.14 15.54 0.40
CA LYS A 82 -8.57 15.55 0.07
C LYS A 82 -8.95 14.32 -0.75
N ARG A 83 -8.16 13.99 -1.79
CA ARG A 83 -8.38 12.82 -2.65
C ARG A 83 -8.35 11.51 -1.87
N PHE A 84 -7.39 11.34 -0.96
CA PHE A 84 -7.36 10.14 -0.12
C PHE A 84 -8.68 9.92 0.62
N TRP A 85 -9.24 10.97 1.24
CA TRP A 85 -10.49 10.85 1.98
C TRP A 85 -11.72 10.70 1.09
N GLU A 86 -11.74 11.33 -0.08
CA GLU A 86 -12.78 11.11 -1.10
C GLU A 86 -12.79 9.64 -1.54
N GLU A 87 -11.62 9.09 -1.90
CA GLU A 87 -11.49 7.67 -2.27
C GLU A 87 -11.88 6.73 -1.13
N ALA A 88 -11.43 7.02 0.10
CA ALA A 88 -11.75 6.20 1.26
C ALA A 88 -13.26 6.21 1.59
N GLN A 89 -13.94 7.34 1.43
CA GLN A 89 -15.39 7.46 1.64
C GLN A 89 -16.20 6.77 0.54
N LYS A 90 -15.70 6.79 -0.70
CA LYS A 90 -16.34 6.17 -1.86
C LYS A 90 -15.95 4.71 -2.07
N ALA A 91 -15.06 4.18 -1.23
CA ALA A 91 -14.63 2.79 -1.30
C ALA A 91 -15.83 1.85 -1.08
N LYS A 92 -16.03 0.94 -2.03
CA LYS A 92 -17.06 -0.10 -2.00
C LYS A 92 -16.39 -1.44 -1.82
N ALA A 93 -17.08 -2.36 -1.16
CA ALA A 93 -16.68 -3.75 -1.06
C ALA A 93 -17.80 -4.65 -1.57
N TYR A 94 -17.47 -5.69 -2.31
CA TYR A 94 -18.43 -6.68 -2.79
C TYR A 94 -17.89 -8.10 -2.62
N TYR A 95 -18.78 -8.99 -2.18
CA TYR A 95 -18.48 -10.41 -2.06
C TYR A 95 -18.74 -11.09 -3.40
N GLN A 96 -17.71 -11.75 -3.93
CA GLN A 96 -17.80 -12.61 -5.09
C GLN A 96 -18.16 -14.04 -4.69
N ALA A 97 -18.64 -14.82 -5.67
CA ALA A 97 -18.80 -16.26 -5.49
C ALA A 97 -17.49 -16.88 -4.98
N GLY A 98 -17.58 -17.74 -3.96
CA GLY A 98 -16.42 -18.35 -3.31
C GLY A 98 -15.79 -17.54 -2.18
N GLN A 99 -16.53 -16.64 -1.52
CA GLN A 99 -16.11 -15.87 -0.34
C GLN A 99 -14.93 -14.91 -0.56
N ASN A 100 -14.58 -14.62 -1.82
CA ASN A 100 -13.59 -13.60 -2.12
C ASN A 100 -14.20 -12.21 -1.95
N LEU A 101 -13.54 -11.36 -1.18
CA LEU A 101 -13.90 -9.97 -1.00
C LEU A 101 -13.12 -9.12 -2.01
N ASN A 102 -13.78 -8.31 -2.80
CA ASN A 102 -13.09 -7.30 -3.61
C ASN A 102 -13.48 -5.90 -3.10
N PHE A 103 -12.53 -4.98 -3.15
CA PHE A 103 -12.69 -3.59 -2.74
C PHE A 103 -12.14 -2.65 -3.82
N TYR A 104 -12.83 -1.54 -4.05
CA TYR A 104 -12.55 -0.62 -5.14
C TYR A 104 -13.27 0.71 -4.93
N VAL A 105 -12.83 1.76 -5.64
CA VAL A 105 -13.65 2.96 -5.89
C VAL A 105 -14.27 2.80 -7.27
N ASP A 106 -15.55 3.14 -7.41
CA ASP A 106 -16.19 3.11 -8.73
C ASP A 106 -15.47 4.06 -9.70
N ARG A 107 -15.23 3.63 -10.94
CA ARG A 107 -14.53 4.47 -11.92
C ARG A 107 -15.28 5.78 -12.23
N SER A 108 -16.60 5.78 -12.09
CA SER A 108 -17.42 7.00 -12.21
C SER A 108 -17.17 7.98 -11.05
N ASP A 109 -16.73 7.48 -9.90
CA ASP A 109 -16.43 8.24 -8.69
C ASP A 109 -14.98 8.71 -8.62
N GLY A 110 -14.08 8.13 -9.43
CA GLY A 110 -12.67 8.52 -9.56
C GLY A 110 -11.70 7.33 -9.71
N HIS A 111 -10.43 7.59 -9.40
CA HIS A 111 -9.40 6.56 -9.28
C HIS A 111 -9.40 5.95 -7.87
N ASP A 112 -8.74 4.81 -7.68
CA ASP A 112 -8.54 4.13 -6.40
C ASP A 112 -7.07 4.07 -5.96
N ASP A 113 -6.22 4.93 -6.52
CA ASP A 113 -4.76 4.90 -6.33
C ASP A 113 -4.37 5.09 -4.85
N PHE A 114 -5.01 6.00 -4.12
CA PHE A 114 -4.73 6.22 -2.71
C PHE A 114 -5.29 5.08 -1.83
N LEU A 115 -6.45 4.54 -2.18
CA LEU A 115 -7.02 3.36 -1.52
C LEU A 115 -6.09 2.13 -1.68
N MET A 116 -5.58 1.89 -2.89
CA MET A 116 -4.63 0.81 -3.16
C MET A 116 -3.26 1.07 -2.51
N SER A 117 -2.81 2.32 -2.45
CA SER A 117 -1.57 2.67 -1.75
C SER A 117 -1.67 2.41 -0.24
N LEU A 118 -2.81 2.71 0.38
CA LEU A 118 -3.08 2.36 1.77
C LEU A 118 -3.06 0.84 1.98
N ALA A 119 -3.71 0.10 1.08
CA ALA A 119 -3.73 -1.36 1.09
C ALA A 119 -2.31 -1.94 1.11
N LEU A 120 -1.47 -1.51 0.18
CA LEU A 120 -0.07 -1.94 0.11
C LEU A 120 0.74 -1.51 1.34
N THR A 121 0.44 -0.35 1.92
CA THR A 121 1.07 0.08 3.18
C THR A 121 0.72 -0.87 4.32
N VAL A 122 -0.54 -1.29 4.43
CA VAL A 122 -0.96 -2.33 5.39
C VAL A 122 -0.23 -3.64 5.11
N LYS A 123 -0.15 -4.08 3.84
CA LYS A 123 0.61 -5.28 3.46
C LYS A 123 2.05 -5.23 3.92
N ALA A 124 2.74 -4.11 3.68
CA ALA A 124 4.13 -3.92 4.09
C ALA A 124 4.31 -3.91 5.62
N SER A 125 3.26 -3.57 6.38
CA SER A 125 3.27 -3.60 7.85
C SER A 125 3.12 -5.01 8.42
N LEU A 126 2.62 -5.98 7.65
CA LEU A 126 2.40 -7.34 8.11
C LEU A 126 3.74 -8.02 8.47
N GLY A 127 3.75 -8.71 9.60
CA GLY A 127 4.94 -9.32 10.17
C GLY A 127 5.94 -8.33 10.77
N TYR A 128 5.58 -7.05 10.92
CA TYR A 128 6.35 -6.13 11.75
C TYR A 128 6.13 -6.46 13.23
N HIS A 129 7.09 -7.15 13.81
CA HIS A 129 7.19 -7.31 15.25
C HIS A 129 8.16 -6.26 15.77
N HIS A 130 7.75 -5.52 16.80
CA HIS A 130 8.69 -4.67 17.53
C HIS A 130 9.80 -5.59 18.07
N ARG A 131 11.04 -5.40 17.60
CA ARG A 131 12.19 -6.06 18.24
C ARG A 131 12.28 -5.49 19.64
N LEU A 132 11.78 -6.22 20.63
CA LEU A 132 12.11 -5.97 22.02
C LEU A 132 13.63 -6.07 22.12
N ALA A 133 14.27 -5.03 22.67
CA ALA A 133 15.70 -5.08 22.92
C ALA A 133 15.98 -6.31 23.81
N ARG A 134 16.78 -7.24 23.31
CA ARG A 134 17.41 -8.24 24.19
C ARG A 134 18.50 -7.47 24.93
N GLY A 135 18.28 -7.20 26.21
CA GLY A 135 19.33 -6.72 27.09
C GLY A 135 20.47 -7.74 27.10
N ASN A 136 21.70 -7.25 26.95
CA ASN A 136 22.91 -8.02 27.25
C ASN A 136 23.15 -7.99 28.75
#